data_AF-A0A925BEV4-F1
#
_entry.id   AF-A0A925BEV4-F1
#
_cell.length_a   1.000
_cell.length_b   1.000
_cell.length_c   1.000
_cell.angle_alpha   90.00
_cell.angle_beta   90.00
_cell.angle_gamma   90.00
#
_symmetry.space_group_name_H-M   'P 1'
#
loop_
_entity.id
_entity.type
_entity.pdbx_description
1 polymer ?
#
loop_
_entity_poly.entity_id
_entity_poly.type
_entity_poly.pdbx_seq_one_letter_code
_entity_poly.pdbx_strand_id
1 'polypeptide(L)' 'LYGQIQAYIMDQAVVLPIRDPVNLNAGSAAVSGLEFDSYGWFPILNNVTVISG' A
#
# COMPACT_ATOMS: atom_id res chain seq x y z
N LEU A 1 20.53 -8.00 13.07
CA LEU A 1 19.92 -7.25 14.19
C LEU A 1 18.39 -7.17 14.09
N TYR A 2 17.79 -6.51 13.08
CA TYR A 2 16.32 -6.40 12.97
C TYR A 2 15.60 -7.75 12.98
N GLY A 3 16.01 -8.70 12.13
CA GLY A 3 15.39 -10.04 12.09
C GLY A 3 15.55 -10.85 13.37
N GLN A 4 16.63 -10.63 14.14
CA GLN A 4 16.84 -11.31 15.43
C GLN A 4 15.89 -10.75 16.51
N ILE A 5 15.69 -9.43 16.52
CA ILE A 5 14.73 -8.78 17.42
C ILE A 5 13.29 -9.18 17.06
N GLN A 6 12.97 -9.22 15.76
CA GLN A 6 11.65 -9.66 15.29
C GLN A 6 11.36 -11.11 15.72
N ALA A 7 12.32 -12.02 15.57
CA ALA A 7 12.17 -13.41 16.00
C ALA A 7 11.92 -13.52 17.52
N TYR A 8 12.63 -12.73 18.33
CA TYR A 8 12.41 -12.69 19.79
C TYR A 8 11.02 -12.15 20.17
N ILE A 9 10.51 -11.13 19.47
CA ILE A 9 9.16 -10.59 19.70
C ILE A 9 8.08 -11.63 19.34
N MET A 10 8.28 -12.36 18.24
CA MET A 10 7.38 -13.41 17.77
C MET A 10 7.36 -14.62 18.72
N ASP A 11 8.52 -15.00 19.27
CA ASP A 11 8.65 -16.07 20.27
C ASP A 11 7.88 -15.77 21.57
N GLN A 12 7.87 -14.49 21.99
CA GLN A 12 7.14 -14.04 23.18
C GLN A 12 5.65 -13.75 22.91
N ALA A 13 5.15 -14.05 21.70
CA ALA A 13 3.77 -13.83 21.25
C ALA A 13 3.18 -12.43 21.54
N VAL A 14 4.03 -11.39 21.60
CA VAL A 14 3.60 -10.02 21.91
C VAL A 14 2.79 -9.40 20.77
N VAL A 15 2.98 -9.91 19.54
CA VAL A 15 2.25 -9.50 18.34
C VAL A 15 1.95 -10.75 17.51
N LEU A 16 0.66 -11.01 17.22
CA LEU A 16 0.23 -12.05 16.27
C LEU A 16 -0.11 -11.39 14.93
N PRO A 17 0.71 -11.57 13.87
CA PRO A 17 0.38 -11.07 12.54
C PRO A 17 -0.80 -11.88 11.97
N ILE A 18 -1.92 -11.21 11.75
CA ILE A 18 -3.15 -11.84 11.25
C ILE A 18 -3.18 -11.85 9.70
N ARG A 19 -2.63 -10.80 9.07
CA ARG A 19 -2.52 -10.66 7.61
C ARG A 19 -1.62 -9.50 7.21
N ASP A 20 -1.14 -9.54 5.98
CA ASP A 20 -0.55 -8.39 5.31
C ASP A 20 -1.67 -7.48 4.76
N PRO A 21 -1.69 -6.18 5.11
CA PRO A 21 -2.67 -5.26 4.56
C PRO A 21 -2.41 -5.00 3.07
N VAL A 22 -3.48 -5.04 2.27
CA VAL A 22 -3.45 -4.62 0.87
C VAL A 22 -4.33 -3.39 0.70
N ASN A 23 -3.87 -2.42 -0.09
CA ASN A 23 -4.65 -1.24 -0.40
C ASN A 23 -5.67 -1.59 -1.50
N LEU A 24 -6.93 -1.28 -1.24
CA LEU A 24 -8.00 -1.36 -2.23
C LEU A 24 -8.39 0.07 -2.62
N ASN A 25 -8.00 0.47 -3.82
CA ASN A 25 -8.27 1.80 -4.35
C ASN A 25 -9.41 1.72 -5.38
N ALA A 26 -10.33 2.68 -5.34
CA ALA A 26 -11.37 2.87 -6.35
C ALA A 26 -11.09 4.16 -7.13
N GLY A 27 -11.31 4.12 -8.44
CA GLY A 27 -11.10 5.27 -9.32
C GLY A 27 -12.27 5.45 -10.29
N SER A 28 -12.43 6.67 -10.79
CA SER A 28 -13.37 6.94 -11.87
C SER A 28 -12.79 6.46 -13.20
N ALA A 29 -13.61 5.85 -14.06
CA ALA A 29 -13.22 5.48 -15.42
C ALA A 29 -12.88 6.69 -16.30
N ALA A 30 -13.29 7.90 -15.89
CA ALA A 30 -12.92 9.14 -16.56
C ALA A 30 -11.50 9.63 -16.18
N VAL A 31 -10.81 8.98 -15.26
CA VAL A 31 -9.44 9.34 -14.84
C VAL A 31 -8.46 8.37 -15.46
N SER A 32 -7.45 8.92 -16.13
CA SER A 32 -6.39 8.17 -16.79
C SER A 32 -5.02 8.57 -16.28
N GLY A 33 -4.08 7.62 -16.28
CA GLY A 33 -2.72 7.83 -15.79
C GLY A 33 -2.60 7.94 -14.27
N LEU A 34 -3.62 7.50 -13.51
CA LEU A 34 -3.55 7.44 -12.04
C LEU A 34 -2.69 6.27 -11.59
N GLU A 35 -1.57 6.61 -10.96
CA GLU A 35 -0.63 5.67 -10.36
C GLU A 35 -0.46 5.98 -8.86
N PHE A 36 0.09 5.03 -8.11
CA PHE A 36 0.41 5.19 -6.69
C PHE A 36 1.89 4.88 -6.47
N ASP A 37 2.42 5.38 -5.35
CA ASP A 37 3.76 5.02 -4.90
C ASP A 37 3.93 3.50 -4.65
N SER A 38 5.16 3.05 -4.41
CA SER A 38 5.46 1.61 -4.23
C SER A 38 4.73 0.97 -3.05
N TYR A 39 4.25 1.76 -2.10
CA TYR A 39 3.45 1.32 -0.96
C TYR A 39 1.95 1.42 -1.21
N GLY A 40 1.53 2.02 -2.33
CA GLY A 40 0.14 2.17 -2.76
C GLY A 40 -0.66 3.20 -1.96
N TRP A 41 -0.02 4.06 -1.16
CA TRP A 41 -0.65 5.00 -0.23
C TRP A 41 -0.86 6.39 -0.84
N PHE A 42 0.08 6.86 -1.66
CA PHE A 42 0.03 8.22 -2.18
C PHE A 42 -0.16 8.22 -3.70
N PRO A 43 -1.18 8.91 -4.22
CA PRO A 43 -1.37 9.02 -5.66
C PRO A 43 -0.29 9.93 -6.26
N ILE A 44 0.25 9.50 -7.41
CA ILE A 44 1.22 10.25 -8.17
C ILE A 44 0.46 11.02 -9.26
N LEU A 45 0.47 12.35 -9.18
CA LEU A 45 -0.42 13.20 -9.97
C LEU A 45 0.18 13.79 -11.25
N ASN A 46 1.48 13.60 -11.50
CA ASN A 46 2.18 14.25 -12.61
C ASN A 46 1.65 13.83 -14.00
N ASN A 47 1.11 12.61 -14.12
CA ASN A 47 0.59 12.05 -15.37
C ASN A 47 -0.94 11.89 -15.38
N VAL A 48 -1.63 12.42 -14.37
CA VAL A 48 -3.08 12.24 -14.22
C VAL A 48 -3.84 13.20 -15.11
N THR A 49 -4.79 12.66 -15.87
CA THR A 49 -5.67 13.44 -16.75
C THR A 49 -7.12 12.99 -16.60
N VAL A 50 -8.05 13.89 -16.91
CA VAL A 50 -9.47 13.56 -17.05
C VAL A 50 -9.79 13.41 -18.53
N ILE A 51 -10.31 12.25 -18.91
CA ILE A 51 -10.78 12.00 -20.26
C ILE A 51 -12.26 12.41 -20.33
N SER A 52 -12.58 13.39 -21.18
CA SER A 52 -13.95 13.63 -21.63
C SER A 52 -14.21 12.79 -22.87
N GLY A 53 -15.32 12.03 -22.86
CA GLY A 53 -15.83 11.38 -24.06
C GLY A 53 -16.26 12.37 -25.13
#